data_AF-A0A3N4KJ42-F1
#
_entry.id   AF-A0A3N4KJ42-F1
#
_cell.length_a   1.000
_cell.length_b   1.000
_cell.length_c   1.000
_cell.angle_alpha   90.00
_cell.angle_beta   90.00
_cell.angle_gamma   90.00
#
_symmetry.space_group_name_H-M   'P 1'
#
loop_
_entity.id
_entity.type
_entity.pdbx_description
1 polymer ?
#
loop_
_entity_poly.entity_id
_entity_poly.type
_entity_poly.pdbx_seq_one_letter_code
_entity_poly.pdbx_strand_id
1 'polypeptide(L)'
;MRIFLFFFAWKLLLIGLALITPSPAYDTSTSLILGTNKTGSGSTLIENLCVKLTRWDAIYFVKAAERGYVNEQEWAFGWGYVQVVSGLEKVLSSIGITFRLQPPYLHALSGIFISNISHLLSTLVLYKSTLLVFETPAGSAEKMAFITACLHVVSPAGLFLSAPYSESLFSLLSFTGSFLYIWSGRELEAGNMFQSNTAALASAIIFSLSCMVRSNGLLNGILFLHDFILQIHSVITGANGKSNTLFSRLFRIGILGAGGLTIALGLALPQAIAWRDYCTAGSNRPWCSNIPPSIYFYVQDYYWDVGMFRYWTLPNVPLFLLAAPMLTLMIVSGVWGIGIKNTAGTQSIDFDKTLLRKLAFPQLLLAVMAIVTYHVQIITRISSGYMVWYWWVAYKMSAGRAAEEVKGKDWTKFVVRYMVLYGIIQGVLFAGFLPPA
;
A
#
# COMPACT_ATOMS: atom_id res chain seq x y z
N MET A 1 1.09 22.81 8.03
CA MET A 1 2.24 22.91 8.96
C MET A 1 2.29 21.76 9.99
N ARG A 2 1.24 21.51 10.79
CA ARG A 2 1.26 20.49 11.86
C ARG A 2 1.57 19.05 11.40
N ILE A 3 1.00 18.62 10.27
CA ILE A 3 1.24 17.26 9.71
C ILE A 3 2.72 17.07 9.34
N PHE A 4 3.35 18.06 8.71
CA PHE A 4 4.77 18.00 8.33
C PHE A 4 5.66 17.88 9.56
N LEU A 5 5.44 18.70 10.59
CA LEU A 5 6.21 18.62 11.84
C LEU A 5 6.11 17.22 12.47
N PHE A 6 4.90 16.67 12.56
CA PHE A 6 4.68 15.32 13.09
C PHE A 6 5.35 14.24 12.22
N PHE A 7 5.24 14.35 10.90
CA PHE A 7 5.88 13.44 9.95
C PHE A 7 7.39 13.42 10.13
N PHE A 8 8.04 14.59 10.11
CA PHE A 8 9.49 14.68 10.25
C PHE A 8 9.95 14.23 11.63
N ALA A 9 9.22 14.57 12.70
CA ALA A 9 9.56 14.08 14.05
C ALA A 9 9.52 12.55 14.13
N TRP A 10 8.49 11.91 13.56
CA TRP A 10 8.38 10.45 13.52
C TRP A 10 9.47 9.80 12.66
N LYS A 11 9.78 10.38 11.50
CA LYS A 11 10.87 9.89 10.63
C LYS A 11 12.23 10.01 11.30
N LEU A 12 12.52 11.14 11.95
CA LEU A 12 13.75 11.35 12.70
C LEU A 12 13.87 10.36 13.86
N LEU A 13 12.78 10.08 14.57
CA LEU A 13 12.76 9.06 15.62
C LEU A 13 13.14 7.67 15.07
N LEU A 14 12.45 7.20 14.03
CA LEU A 14 12.70 5.86 13.48
C LEU A 14 14.10 5.73 12.85
N ILE A 15 14.55 6.75 12.12
CA ILE A 15 15.90 6.77 11.53
C ILE A 15 16.96 6.85 12.62
N GLY A 16 16.73 7.65 13.67
CA GLY A 16 17.61 7.72 14.83
C GLY A 16 17.73 6.37 15.52
N LEU A 17 16.61 5.69 15.77
CA LEU A 17 16.58 4.33 16.31
C LEU A 17 17.37 3.32 15.44
N ALA A 18 17.20 3.39 14.12
CA ALA A 18 17.93 2.53 13.19
C ALA A 18 19.45 2.77 13.25
N LEU A 19 19.88 4.03 13.36
CA LEU A 19 21.30 4.39 13.43
C LEU A 19 21.96 3.99 14.76
N ILE A 20 21.25 4.11 15.89
CA ILE A 20 21.78 3.70 17.21
C ILE A 20 21.73 2.20 17.46
N THR A 21 20.96 1.45 16.65
CA THR A 21 20.86 -0.01 16.81
C THR A 21 22.26 -0.62 16.65
N PRO A 22 22.73 -1.46 17.60
CA PRO A 22 24.10 -2.00 17.57
C PRO A 22 24.47 -2.75 16.28
N SER A 23 25.77 -2.82 16.01
CA SER A 23 26.38 -3.65 14.97
C SER A 23 27.32 -4.68 15.62
N PRO A 24 27.60 -5.84 15.01
CA PRO A 24 27.09 -6.31 13.71
C PRO A 24 25.60 -6.66 13.77
N ALA A 25 24.95 -6.62 12.60
CA ALA A 25 23.59 -7.12 12.49
C ALA A 25 23.56 -8.66 12.56
N TYR A 26 22.39 -9.23 12.83
CA TYR A 26 22.21 -10.68 12.90
C TYR A 26 22.63 -11.40 11.60
N ASP A 27 22.43 -10.75 10.45
CA ASP A 27 22.77 -11.26 9.13
C ASP A 27 23.71 -10.30 8.36
N THR A 28 24.65 -10.88 7.61
CA THR A 28 25.72 -10.17 6.89
C THR A 28 25.40 -9.89 5.40
N SER A 29 24.23 -10.27 4.90
CA SER A 29 23.83 -10.12 3.49
C SER A 29 23.93 -8.68 3.00
N THR A 30 23.45 -7.71 3.80
CA THR A 30 23.58 -6.28 3.46
C THR A 30 25.03 -5.86 3.35
N SER A 31 25.87 -6.27 4.30
CA SER A 31 27.30 -5.92 4.32
C SER A 31 28.07 -6.50 3.15
N LEU A 32 27.73 -7.72 2.72
CA LEU A 32 28.29 -8.39 1.55
C LEU A 32 27.88 -7.67 0.26
N ILE A 33 26.60 -7.31 0.14
CA ILE A 33 26.03 -6.70 -1.06
C ILE A 33 26.43 -5.24 -1.25
N LEU A 34 26.56 -4.49 -0.15
CA LEU A 34 27.01 -3.11 -0.15
C LEU A 34 28.55 -2.99 -0.05
N GLY A 35 29.29 -4.10 0.03
CA GLY A 35 30.75 -4.10 0.02
C GLY A 35 31.42 -3.46 1.23
N THR A 36 30.81 -3.54 2.42
CA THR A 36 31.32 -2.90 3.66
C THR A 36 32.59 -3.53 4.27
N ASN A 37 33.30 -4.41 3.54
CA ASN A 37 34.53 -5.08 4.02
C ASN A 37 35.74 -4.13 4.25
N LYS A 38 35.56 -2.81 4.14
CA LYS A 38 36.59 -1.85 4.55
C LYS A 38 36.54 -1.64 6.05
N THR A 39 37.28 -2.49 6.77
CA THR A 39 37.66 -2.37 8.19
C THR A 39 38.58 -1.18 8.46
N GLY A 40 38.28 0.00 7.93
CA GLY A 40 39.09 1.20 8.07
C GLY A 40 38.23 2.45 8.21
N SER A 41 38.20 3.00 9.42
CA SER A 41 37.78 4.35 9.81
C SER A 41 37.33 5.27 8.65
N GLY A 42 36.01 5.39 8.42
CA GLY A 42 35.46 6.43 7.54
C GLY A 42 34.14 6.16 6.81
N SER A 43 33.25 5.27 7.28
CA SER A 43 31.91 5.14 6.68
C SER A 43 31.15 6.46 6.84
N THR A 44 30.65 7.04 5.75
CA THR A 44 29.83 8.26 5.83
C THR A 44 28.50 7.97 6.54
N LEU A 45 27.87 9.00 7.11
CA LEU A 45 26.53 8.87 7.70
C LEU A 45 25.52 8.28 6.69
N ILE A 46 25.68 8.62 5.40
CA ILE A 46 24.81 8.16 4.31
C ILE A 46 25.00 6.66 4.06
N GLU A 47 26.24 6.17 4.02
CA GLU A 47 26.53 4.74 3.88
C GLU A 47 25.97 3.94 5.06
N ASN A 48 26.18 4.44 6.29
CA ASN A 48 25.63 3.84 7.50
C ASN A 48 24.10 3.78 7.47
N LEU A 49 23.45 4.86 7.02
CA LEU A 49 22.01 4.89 6.83
C LEU A 49 21.56 3.84 5.80
N CYS A 50 22.24 3.74 4.66
CA CYS A 50 21.93 2.75 3.63
C CYS A 50 22.07 1.32 4.16
N VAL A 51 23.11 1.02 4.93
CA VAL A 51 23.32 -0.29 5.56
C VAL A 51 22.20 -0.60 6.56
N LYS A 52 21.81 0.36 7.41
CA LYS A 52 20.78 0.13 8.42
C LYS A 52 19.37 0.02 7.83
N LEU A 53 19.10 0.70 6.71
CA LEU A 53 17.78 0.69 6.06
C LEU A 53 17.62 -0.36 4.95
N THR A 54 18.70 -0.90 4.39
CA THR A 54 18.63 -1.93 3.33
C THR A 54 18.70 -3.33 3.93
N ARG A 55 17.60 -3.78 4.52
CA ARG A 55 17.46 -5.08 5.21
C ARG A 55 16.32 -5.90 4.63
N TRP A 56 16.44 -7.23 4.72
CA TRP A 56 15.41 -8.18 4.26
C TRP A 56 15.07 -7.96 2.77
N ASP A 57 13.79 -7.86 2.41
CA ASP A 57 13.28 -7.70 1.05
C ASP A 57 13.89 -6.50 0.30
N ALA A 58 14.30 -5.44 1.02
CA ALA A 58 14.97 -4.27 0.42
C ALA A 58 16.24 -4.65 -0.36
N ILE A 59 16.93 -5.72 0.04
CA ILE A 59 18.11 -6.23 -0.66
C ILE A 59 17.75 -6.64 -2.09
N TYR A 60 16.64 -7.36 -2.26
CA TYR A 60 16.17 -7.80 -3.57
C TYR A 60 15.73 -6.62 -4.43
N PHE A 61 15.00 -5.65 -3.86
CA PHE A 61 14.63 -4.44 -4.59
C PHE A 61 15.84 -3.64 -5.08
N VAL A 62 16.83 -3.43 -4.20
CA VAL A 62 18.05 -2.68 -4.53
C VAL A 62 18.89 -3.42 -5.58
N LYS A 63 19.07 -4.74 -5.44
CA LYS A 63 19.83 -5.53 -6.41
C LYS A 63 19.11 -5.67 -7.75
N ALA A 64 17.80 -5.89 -7.75
CA ALA A 64 17.02 -5.92 -9.00
C ALA A 64 17.06 -4.56 -9.71
N ALA A 65 17.13 -3.45 -8.97
CA ALA A 65 17.28 -2.12 -9.55
C ALA A 65 18.67 -1.88 -10.16
N GLU A 66 19.72 -2.44 -9.54
CA GLU A 66 21.11 -2.33 -10.01
C GLU A 66 21.38 -3.12 -11.30
N ARG A 67 20.93 -4.37 -11.36
CA ARG A 67 21.32 -5.32 -12.42
C ARG A 67 20.15 -5.96 -13.18
N GLY A 68 18.92 -5.56 -12.89
CA GLY A 68 17.73 -6.24 -13.38
C GLY A 68 17.42 -7.55 -12.65
N TYR A 69 16.32 -8.18 -13.04
CA TYR A 69 15.88 -9.47 -12.51
C TYR A 69 16.70 -10.60 -13.14
N VAL A 70 17.53 -11.26 -12.34
CA VAL A 70 18.41 -12.34 -12.83
C VAL A 70 17.87 -13.72 -12.47
N ASN A 71 17.21 -13.83 -11.32
CA ASN A 71 16.62 -15.08 -10.87
C ASN A 71 15.10 -15.02 -10.84
N GLU A 72 14.45 -16.17 -11.08
CA GLU A 72 12.99 -16.24 -11.13
C GLU A 72 12.33 -15.84 -9.80
N GLN A 73 12.90 -16.20 -8.64
CA GLN A 73 12.37 -15.81 -7.34
C GLN A 73 12.35 -14.29 -7.08
N GLU A 74 13.17 -13.53 -7.81
CA GLU A 74 13.20 -12.07 -7.66
C GLU A 74 11.89 -11.45 -8.15
N TRP A 75 11.15 -12.09 -9.07
CA TRP A 75 9.91 -11.57 -9.65
C TRP A 75 8.71 -11.49 -8.69
N ALA A 76 8.86 -11.99 -7.47
CA ALA A 76 7.89 -11.70 -6.42
C ALA A 76 8.04 -10.29 -5.83
N PHE A 77 9.18 -9.64 -6.04
CA PHE A 77 9.39 -8.23 -5.74
C PHE A 77 8.88 -7.39 -6.93
N GLY A 78 8.05 -6.38 -6.63
CA GLY A 78 7.29 -5.67 -7.66
C GLY A 78 8.12 -4.97 -8.73
N TRP A 79 7.93 -5.39 -9.98
CA TRP A 79 8.61 -4.85 -11.16
C TRP A 79 8.51 -3.32 -11.26
N GLY A 80 7.32 -2.77 -11.04
CA GLY A 80 7.09 -1.33 -11.12
C GLY A 80 7.90 -0.53 -10.10
N TYR A 81 8.09 -1.05 -8.88
CA TYR A 81 8.92 -0.40 -7.87
C TYR A 81 10.38 -0.34 -8.31
N VAL A 82 10.90 -1.47 -8.80
CA VAL A 82 12.28 -1.59 -9.27
C VAL A 82 12.56 -0.59 -10.41
N GLN A 83 11.65 -0.45 -11.37
CA GLN A 83 11.81 0.53 -12.45
C GLN A 83 11.88 1.98 -11.93
N VAL A 84 11.10 2.33 -10.90
CA VAL A 84 11.13 3.68 -10.31
C VAL A 84 12.46 3.92 -9.58
N VAL A 85 12.98 2.92 -8.86
CA VAL A 85 14.30 3.01 -8.19
C VAL A 85 15.42 3.17 -9.21
N SER A 86 15.48 2.33 -10.25
CA SER A 86 16.47 2.44 -11.33
C SER A 86 16.33 3.75 -12.10
N GLY A 87 15.11 4.23 -12.34
CA GLY A 87 14.86 5.49 -13.03
C GLY A 87 15.39 6.69 -12.24
N LEU A 88 15.11 6.74 -10.93
CA LEU A 88 15.62 7.80 -10.07
C LEU A 88 17.15 7.75 -9.97
N GLU A 89 17.73 6.56 -9.84
CA GLU A 89 19.19 6.39 -9.86
C GLU A 89 19.80 7.01 -11.13
N LYS A 90 19.29 6.68 -12.32
CA LYS A 90 19.79 7.22 -13.59
C LYS A 90 19.71 8.74 -13.66
N VAL A 91 18.66 9.34 -13.10
CA VAL A 91 18.51 10.79 -13.01
C VAL A 91 19.57 11.39 -12.08
N LEU A 92 19.74 10.84 -10.87
CA LEU A 92 20.76 11.31 -9.92
C LEU A 92 22.18 11.13 -10.46
N SER A 93 22.43 10.06 -11.19
CA SER A 93 23.69 9.75 -11.86
C SER A 93 24.02 10.76 -12.95
N SER A 94 23.01 11.19 -13.70
CA SER A 94 23.15 12.20 -14.76
C SER A 94 23.42 13.61 -14.20
N ILE A 95 23.02 13.88 -12.95
CA ILE A 95 23.28 15.15 -12.23
C ILE A 95 24.64 15.12 -11.50
N GLY A 96 25.41 14.01 -11.59
CA GLY A 96 26.77 13.90 -11.08
C GLY A 96 26.89 13.49 -9.60
N ILE A 97 25.83 12.94 -9.00
CA ILE A 97 25.88 12.42 -7.62
C ILE A 97 26.69 11.11 -7.53
N THR A 98 26.91 10.42 -8.64
CA THR A 98 27.67 9.17 -8.78
C THR A 98 29.08 9.21 -8.24
N PHE A 99 29.79 10.33 -8.35
CA PHE A 99 31.18 10.44 -7.91
C PHE A 99 31.38 10.21 -6.40
N ARG A 100 30.30 10.21 -5.61
CA ARG A 100 30.37 10.08 -4.15
C ARG A 100 29.99 8.71 -3.60
N LEU A 101 29.29 7.87 -4.37
CA LEU A 101 28.74 6.60 -3.87
C LEU A 101 28.91 5.48 -4.89
N GLN A 102 29.57 4.38 -4.49
CA GLN A 102 29.70 3.20 -5.34
C GLN A 102 28.37 2.43 -5.44
N PRO A 103 28.08 1.74 -6.55
CA PRO A 103 26.96 0.82 -6.61
C PRO A 103 27.07 -0.27 -5.53
N PRO A 104 25.96 -0.70 -4.89
CA PRO A 104 24.58 -0.26 -5.09
C PRO A 104 24.09 0.81 -4.09
N TYR A 105 24.96 1.59 -3.43
CA TYR A 105 24.53 2.60 -2.46
C TYR A 105 23.58 3.65 -3.04
N LEU A 106 23.80 4.07 -4.29
CA LEU A 106 22.91 5.05 -4.93
C LEU A 106 21.50 4.49 -5.17
N HIS A 107 21.37 3.20 -5.50
CA HIS A 107 20.08 2.52 -5.62
C HIS A 107 19.37 2.42 -4.27
N ALA A 108 20.09 2.08 -3.21
CA ALA A 108 19.56 2.07 -1.84
C ALA A 108 19.08 3.47 -1.42
N LEU A 109 19.87 4.52 -1.68
CA LEU A 109 19.51 5.90 -1.38
C LEU A 109 18.28 6.35 -2.18
N SER A 110 18.20 6.00 -3.47
CA SER A 110 17.01 6.24 -4.30
C SER A 110 15.77 5.58 -3.69
N GLY A 111 15.86 4.31 -3.26
CA GLY A 111 14.76 3.62 -2.60
C GLY A 111 14.33 4.26 -1.27
N ILE A 112 15.28 4.72 -0.45
CA ILE A 112 15.00 5.47 0.79
C ILE A 112 14.28 6.78 0.46
N PHE A 113 14.76 7.52 -0.53
CA PHE A 113 14.16 8.79 -0.94
C PHE A 113 12.74 8.59 -1.46
N ILE A 114 12.54 7.65 -2.39
CA ILE A 114 11.22 7.28 -2.94
C ILE A 114 10.25 6.93 -1.81
N SER A 115 10.70 6.14 -0.83
CA SER A 115 9.82 5.66 0.24
C SER A 115 9.39 6.79 1.18
N ASN A 116 10.28 7.71 1.53
CA ASN A 116 9.95 8.85 2.39
C ASN A 116 9.09 9.90 1.68
N ILE A 117 9.40 10.24 0.43
CA ILE A 117 8.58 11.17 -0.37
C ILE A 117 7.20 10.56 -0.64
N SER A 118 7.13 9.28 -1.02
CA SER A 118 5.86 8.61 -1.27
C SER A 118 5.00 8.55 -0.01
N HIS A 119 5.59 8.27 1.16
CA HIS A 119 4.85 8.25 2.42
C HIS A 119 4.33 9.65 2.83
N LEU A 120 5.11 10.70 2.58
CA LEU A 120 4.65 12.06 2.83
C LEU A 120 3.48 12.42 1.91
N LEU A 121 3.62 12.17 0.60
CA LEU A 121 2.58 12.46 -0.37
C LEU A 121 1.31 11.61 -0.12
N SER A 122 1.44 10.33 0.22
CA SER A 122 0.31 9.46 0.54
C SER A 122 -0.43 9.97 1.78
N THR A 123 0.29 10.48 2.79
CA THR A 123 -0.29 11.13 3.97
C THR A 123 -1.15 12.33 3.58
N LEU A 124 -0.65 13.18 2.66
CA LEU A 124 -1.37 14.37 2.19
C LEU A 124 -2.59 14.01 1.34
N VAL A 125 -2.48 13.00 0.47
CA VAL A 125 -3.60 12.49 -0.33
C VAL A 125 -4.67 11.88 0.55
N LEU A 126 -4.29 11.11 1.59
CA LEU A 126 -5.23 10.55 2.55
C LEU A 126 -5.95 11.64 3.35
N TYR A 127 -5.22 12.67 3.79
CA TYR A 127 -5.83 13.87 4.41
C TYR A 127 -6.88 14.50 3.50
N LYS A 128 -6.53 14.76 2.23
CA LYS A 128 -7.44 15.37 1.25
C LYS A 128 -8.64 14.47 0.92
N SER A 129 -8.41 13.17 0.80
CA SER A 129 -9.48 12.19 0.56
C SER A 129 -10.46 12.15 1.73
N THR A 130 -9.96 12.26 2.96
CA THR A 130 -10.82 12.29 4.15
C THR A 130 -11.70 13.54 4.15
N LEU A 131 -11.14 14.71 3.82
CA LEU A 131 -11.93 15.94 3.66
C LEU A 131 -12.98 15.84 2.54
N LEU A 132 -12.66 15.12 1.46
CA LEU A 132 -13.56 14.94 0.32
C LEU A 132 -14.73 14.00 0.63
N VAL A 133 -14.53 13.01 1.51
CA VAL A 133 -15.55 11.98 1.83
C VAL A 133 -16.44 12.38 3.01
N PHE A 134 -15.87 12.98 4.04
CA PHE A 134 -16.59 13.30 5.27
C PHE A 134 -16.99 14.78 5.30
N GLU A 135 -18.25 15.06 4.99
CA GLU A 135 -18.85 16.41 5.08
C GLU A 135 -19.50 16.58 6.45
N THR A 136 -19.09 17.58 7.23
CA THR A 136 -19.59 17.74 8.61
C THR A 136 -19.72 19.21 9.00
N PRO A 137 -20.50 19.54 10.04
CA PRO A 137 -20.51 20.87 10.65
C PRO A 137 -19.09 21.37 10.95
N ALA A 138 -18.87 22.66 10.76
CA ALA A 138 -17.56 23.32 10.73
C ALA A 138 -16.59 22.82 11.84
N GLY A 139 -15.47 22.20 11.41
CA GLY A 139 -14.34 21.81 12.27
C GLY A 139 -14.16 20.31 12.53
N SER A 140 -15.18 19.46 12.36
CA SER A 140 -15.07 18.02 12.69
C SER A 140 -14.35 17.20 11.61
N ALA A 141 -14.56 17.51 10.33
CA ALA A 141 -13.90 16.86 9.19
C ALA A 141 -12.39 17.13 9.18
N GLU A 142 -11.95 18.36 9.46
CA GLU A 142 -10.52 18.68 9.54
C GLU A 142 -9.81 17.94 10.66
N LYS A 143 -10.45 17.84 11.83
CA LYS A 143 -9.93 17.03 12.94
C LYS A 143 -9.81 15.56 12.54
N MET A 144 -10.82 14.99 11.89
CA MET A 144 -10.79 13.61 11.43
C MET A 144 -9.71 13.38 10.37
N ALA A 145 -9.59 14.28 9.39
CA ALA A 145 -8.55 14.24 8.37
C ALA A 145 -7.15 14.33 8.98
N PHE A 146 -6.95 15.23 9.96
CA PHE A 146 -5.68 15.35 10.68
C PHE A 146 -5.34 14.06 11.44
N ILE A 147 -6.29 13.50 12.19
CA ILE A 147 -6.08 12.23 12.90
C ILE A 147 -5.75 11.09 11.92
N THR A 148 -6.50 10.99 10.82
CA THR A 148 -6.28 9.99 9.76
C THR A 148 -4.86 10.09 9.19
N ALA A 149 -4.40 11.31 8.89
CA ALA A 149 -3.05 11.57 8.43
C ALA A 149 -2.00 11.13 9.47
N CYS A 150 -2.17 11.52 10.74
CA CYS A 150 -1.28 11.10 11.82
C CYS A 150 -1.21 9.58 11.97
N LEU A 151 -2.34 8.87 11.89
CA LEU A 151 -2.38 7.41 11.97
C LEU A 151 -1.60 6.75 10.82
N HIS A 152 -1.63 7.31 9.61
CA HIS A 152 -0.80 6.82 8.50
C HIS A 152 0.69 7.03 8.77
N VAL A 153 1.07 8.21 9.29
CA VAL A 153 2.46 8.51 9.67
C VAL A 153 3.00 7.48 10.66
N VAL A 154 2.25 7.14 11.70
CA VAL A 154 2.64 6.16 12.73
C VAL A 154 2.13 4.74 12.45
N SER A 155 1.87 4.41 11.18
CA SER A 155 1.40 3.08 10.77
C SER A 155 2.33 1.98 11.31
N PRO A 156 1.80 0.79 11.69
CA PRO A 156 2.61 -0.32 12.17
C PRO A 156 3.65 -0.81 11.15
N ALA A 157 3.54 -0.42 9.88
CA ALA A 157 4.56 -0.66 8.87
C ALA A 157 5.92 0.00 9.21
N GLY A 158 5.97 1.01 10.09
CA GLY A 158 7.21 1.49 10.71
C GLY A 158 8.32 1.83 9.71
N LEU A 159 9.50 1.21 9.89
CA LEU A 159 10.67 1.43 9.02
C LEU A 159 10.46 0.95 7.58
N PHE A 160 9.53 0.03 7.30
CA PHE A 160 9.18 -0.34 5.93
C PHE A 160 8.66 0.86 5.11
N LEU A 161 8.15 1.90 5.77
CA LEU A 161 7.75 3.15 5.09
C LEU A 161 8.90 4.16 4.89
N SER A 162 10.12 3.80 5.29
CA SER A 162 11.33 4.62 5.19
C SER A 162 12.48 3.94 4.45
N ALA A 163 12.53 2.61 4.49
CA ALA A 163 13.50 1.76 3.82
C ALA A 163 13.15 1.53 2.33
N PRO A 164 14.06 0.98 1.49
CA PRO A 164 13.81 0.64 0.08
C PRO A 164 12.75 -0.46 -0.12
N TYR A 165 11.51 -0.12 0.16
CA TYR A 165 10.34 -1.00 0.17
C TYR A 165 9.22 -0.41 -0.68
N SER A 166 8.37 -1.28 -1.23
CA SER A 166 7.32 -0.88 -2.16
C SER A 166 6.06 -0.33 -1.47
N GLU A 167 5.92 -0.51 -0.16
CA GLU A 167 4.76 -0.18 0.67
C GLU A 167 4.38 1.31 0.59
N SER A 168 5.35 2.21 0.70
CA SER A 168 5.08 3.66 0.63
C SER A 168 4.62 4.10 -0.76
N LEU A 169 5.28 3.61 -1.82
CA LEU A 169 4.91 3.94 -3.20
C LEU A 169 3.54 3.33 -3.54
N PHE A 170 3.29 2.10 -3.11
CA PHE A 170 2.00 1.43 -3.24
C PHE A 170 0.89 2.23 -2.54
N SER A 171 1.13 2.72 -1.33
CA SER A 171 0.17 3.53 -0.57
C SER A 171 -0.14 4.84 -1.29
N LEU A 172 0.90 5.54 -1.80
CA LEU A 172 0.71 6.76 -2.60
C LEU A 172 -0.17 6.51 -3.82
N LEU A 173 0.17 5.50 -4.62
CA LEU A 173 -0.57 5.20 -5.85
C LEU A 173 -2.00 4.74 -5.52
N SER A 174 -2.18 3.86 -4.53
CA SER A 174 -3.51 3.38 -4.13
C SER A 174 -4.40 4.49 -3.59
N PHE A 175 -3.88 5.38 -2.74
CA PHE A 175 -4.64 6.52 -2.23
C PHE A 175 -4.93 7.55 -3.32
N THR A 176 -3.99 7.80 -4.24
CA THR A 176 -4.21 8.73 -5.35
C THR A 176 -5.24 8.19 -6.33
N GLY A 177 -5.17 6.90 -6.68
CA GLY A 177 -6.18 6.23 -7.50
C GLY A 177 -7.56 6.29 -6.84
N SER A 178 -7.63 6.04 -5.53
CA SER A 178 -8.88 6.14 -4.76
C SER A 178 -9.40 7.57 -4.71
N PHE A 179 -8.54 8.57 -4.50
CA PHE A 179 -8.91 9.99 -4.53
C PHE A 179 -9.53 10.40 -5.88
N LEU A 180 -8.90 10.01 -6.99
CA LEU A 180 -9.40 10.29 -8.34
C LEU A 180 -10.72 9.55 -8.64
N TYR A 181 -10.88 8.33 -8.11
CA TYR A 181 -12.13 7.58 -8.20
C TYR A 181 -13.27 8.28 -7.43
N ILE A 182 -12.99 8.75 -6.20
CA ILE A 182 -13.96 9.51 -5.40
C ILE A 182 -14.34 10.81 -6.11
N TRP A 183 -13.34 11.52 -6.64
CA TRP A 183 -13.55 12.74 -7.42
C TRP A 183 -14.43 12.49 -8.65
N SER A 184 -14.19 11.38 -9.37
CA SER A 184 -15.02 10.95 -10.50
C SER A 184 -16.50 10.79 -10.11
N GLY A 185 -16.78 10.23 -8.93
CA GLY A 185 -18.14 10.10 -8.41
C GLY A 185 -18.78 11.47 -8.14
N ARG A 186 -18.06 12.39 -7.49
CA ARG A 186 -18.55 13.75 -7.19
C ARG A 186 -18.86 14.55 -8.45
N GLU A 187 -17.98 14.51 -9.45
CA GLU A 187 -18.22 15.18 -10.73
C GLU A 187 -19.44 14.59 -11.47
N LEU A 188 -19.67 13.28 -11.34
CA LEU A 188 -20.86 12.65 -11.91
C LEU A 188 -22.15 13.16 -11.23
N GLU A 189 -22.14 13.31 -9.91
CA GLU A 189 -23.25 13.87 -9.14
C GLU A 189 -23.51 15.34 -9.48
N ALA A 190 -22.45 16.11 -9.75
CA ALA A 190 -22.52 17.50 -10.20
C ALA A 190 -22.97 17.66 -11.67
N GLY A 191 -23.09 16.56 -12.43
CA GLY A 191 -23.48 16.57 -13.85
C GLY A 191 -22.32 16.76 -14.83
N ASN A 192 -21.09 16.84 -14.33
CA ASN A 192 -19.87 17.05 -15.11
C ASN A 192 -19.32 15.72 -15.66
N MET A 193 -19.99 15.16 -16.67
CA MET A 193 -19.66 13.83 -17.16
C MET A 193 -18.25 13.70 -17.76
N PHE A 194 -17.77 14.73 -18.45
CA PHE A 194 -16.43 14.71 -19.05
C PHE A 194 -15.35 14.61 -17.96
N GLN A 195 -15.39 15.47 -16.95
CA GLN A 195 -14.49 15.47 -15.81
C GLN A 195 -14.59 14.17 -15.02
N SER A 196 -15.81 13.63 -14.87
CA SER A 196 -16.01 12.34 -14.23
C SER A 196 -15.31 11.21 -14.98
N ASN A 197 -15.45 11.14 -16.31
CA ASN A 197 -14.87 10.08 -17.11
C ASN A 197 -13.34 10.17 -17.19
N THR A 198 -12.80 11.38 -17.33
CA THR A 198 -11.34 11.59 -17.33
C THR A 198 -10.73 11.23 -15.99
N ALA A 199 -11.37 11.60 -14.88
CA ALA A 199 -10.94 11.22 -13.53
C ALA A 199 -11.00 9.69 -13.31
N ALA A 200 -12.02 9.01 -13.84
CA ALA A 200 -12.12 7.55 -13.77
C ALA A 200 -10.97 6.85 -14.53
N LEU A 201 -10.67 7.30 -15.75
CA LEU A 201 -9.54 6.75 -16.52
C LEU A 201 -8.19 7.04 -15.83
N ALA A 202 -7.99 8.26 -15.33
CA ALA A 202 -6.79 8.61 -14.58
C ALA A 202 -6.64 7.74 -13.32
N SER A 203 -7.73 7.51 -12.58
CA SER A 203 -7.76 6.59 -11.45
C SER A 203 -7.34 5.17 -11.84
N ALA A 204 -7.88 4.63 -12.94
CA ALA A 204 -7.54 3.29 -13.43
C ALA A 204 -6.06 3.15 -13.83
N ILE A 205 -5.48 4.17 -14.48
CA ILE A 205 -4.04 4.20 -14.82
C ILE A 205 -3.20 4.17 -13.54
N ILE A 206 -3.52 5.00 -12.55
CA ILE A 206 -2.80 5.04 -11.28
C ILE A 206 -2.93 3.71 -10.51
N PHE A 207 -4.11 3.09 -10.51
CA PHE A 207 -4.30 1.77 -9.93
C PHE A 207 -3.52 0.68 -10.68
N SER A 208 -3.41 0.76 -12.01
CA SER A 208 -2.55 -0.12 -12.80
C SER A 208 -1.09 -0.02 -12.36
N LEU A 209 -0.58 1.20 -12.20
CA LEU A 209 0.77 1.44 -11.67
C LEU A 209 0.92 0.89 -10.25
N SER A 210 -0.09 1.04 -9.39
CA SER A 210 -0.08 0.43 -8.05
C SER A 210 0.03 -1.09 -8.11
N CYS A 211 -0.62 -1.73 -9.09
CA CYS A 211 -0.60 -3.17 -9.29
C CYS A 211 0.78 -3.67 -9.78
N MET A 212 1.48 -2.86 -10.58
CA MET A 212 2.86 -3.16 -11.01
C MET A 212 3.86 -3.05 -9.86
N VAL A 213 3.58 -2.17 -8.90
CA VAL A 213 4.38 -2.00 -7.67
C VAL A 213 4.11 -3.14 -6.69
N ARG A 214 2.85 -3.59 -6.55
CA ARG A 214 2.46 -4.79 -5.78
C ARG A 214 1.17 -5.40 -6.32
N SER A 215 1.12 -6.73 -6.41
CA SER A 215 -0.03 -7.48 -6.94
C SER A 215 -1.35 -7.24 -6.20
N ASN A 216 -1.33 -6.90 -4.91
CA ASN A 216 -2.54 -6.59 -4.15
C ASN A 216 -3.23 -5.29 -4.60
N GLY A 217 -2.60 -4.48 -5.46
CA GLY A 217 -3.24 -3.36 -6.14
C GLY A 217 -4.39 -3.76 -7.06
N LEU A 218 -4.41 -5.01 -7.53
CA LEU A 218 -5.53 -5.55 -8.33
C LEU A 218 -6.87 -5.46 -7.60
N LEU A 219 -6.87 -5.54 -6.26
CA LEU A 219 -8.10 -5.46 -5.46
C LEU A 219 -8.82 -4.12 -5.62
N ASN A 220 -8.11 -3.05 -5.99
CA ASN A 220 -8.73 -1.75 -6.27
C ASN A 220 -9.64 -1.80 -7.52
N GLY A 221 -9.44 -2.77 -8.42
CA GLY A 221 -10.32 -3.01 -9.57
C GLY A 221 -11.76 -3.35 -9.20
N ILE A 222 -12.00 -3.80 -7.95
CA ILE A 222 -13.35 -4.09 -7.44
C ILE A 222 -14.23 -2.82 -7.43
N LEU A 223 -13.63 -1.64 -7.22
CA LEU A 223 -14.35 -0.36 -7.26
C LEU A 223 -15.00 -0.13 -8.63
N PHE A 224 -14.23 -0.39 -9.70
CA PHE A 224 -14.69 -0.26 -11.08
C PHE A 224 -15.69 -1.36 -11.44
N LEU A 225 -15.41 -2.61 -11.04
CA LEU A 225 -16.30 -3.74 -11.30
C LEU A 225 -17.68 -3.52 -10.66
N HIS A 226 -17.72 -3.05 -9.42
CA HIS A 226 -18.96 -2.77 -8.73
C HIS A 226 -19.80 -1.73 -9.47
N ASP A 227 -19.20 -0.60 -9.87
CA ASP A 227 -19.92 0.45 -10.61
C ASP A 227 -20.31 0.02 -12.02
N PHE A 228 -19.49 -0.78 -12.67
CA PHE A 228 -19.78 -1.37 -13.97
C PHE A 228 -21.05 -2.23 -13.91
N ILE A 229 -21.15 -3.12 -12.91
CA ILE A 229 -22.32 -3.98 -12.71
C ILE A 229 -23.57 -3.14 -12.40
N LEU A 230 -23.45 -2.14 -11.50
CA LEU A 230 -24.59 -1.28 -11.17
C LEU A 230 -25.08 -0.46 -12.37
N GLN A 231 -24.18 0.07 -13.19
CA GLN A 231 -24.54 0.82 -14.39
C GLN A 231 -25.23 -0.08 -15.43
N ILE A 232 -24.70 -1.30 -15.67
CA ILE A 232 -25.35 -2.28 -16.54
C ILE A 232 -26.74 -2.62 -16.02
N HIS A 233 -26.88 -2.92 -14.73
CA HIS A 233 -28.16 -3.24 -14.13
C HIS A 233 -29.16 -2.09 -14.30
N SER A 234 -28.73 -0.84 -14.07
CA SER A 234 -29.58 0.35 -14.24
C SER A 234 -30.09 0.55 -15.68
N VAL A 235 -29.29 0.16 -16.68
CA VAL A 235 -29.67 0.23 -18.10
C VAL A 235 -30.67 -0.88 -18.44
N ILE A 236 -30.45 -2.10 -17.94
CA ILE A 236 -31.33 -3.26 -18.16
C ILE A 236 -32.71 -3.03 -17.53
N THR A 237 -32.77 -2.55 -16.29
CA THR A 237 -34.04 -2.38 -15.57
C THR A 237 -34.80 -1.12 -15.96
N GLY A 238 -34.28 -0.31 -16.89
CA GLY A 238 -34.88 0.98 -17.26
C GLY A 238 -34.99 1.95 -16.07
N ALA A 239 -34.16 1.77 -15.03
CA ALA A 239 -34.18 2.66 -13.88
C ALA A 239 -33.73 4.05 -14.34
N ASN A 240 -34.68 4.98 -14.41
CA ASN A 240 -34.43 6.35 -14.83
C ASN A 240 -33.69 7.12 -13.72
N GLY A 241 -32.38 6.96 -13.65
CA GLY A 241 -31.50 7.93 -12.99
C GLY A 241 -31.53 9.28 -13.73
N LYS A 242 -31.48 10.38 -12.98
CA LYS A 242 -31.47 11.79 -13.43
C LYS A 242 -31.01 11.97 -14.89
N SER A 243 -31.86 12.59 -15.72
CA SER A 243 -31.63 13.29 -17.01
C SER A 243 -30.39 12.97 -17.90
N ASN A 244 -29.78 11.79 -17.79
CA ASN A 244 -28.62 11.40 -18.59
C ASN A 244 -29.10 10.53 -19.75
N THR A 245 -28.71 10.92 -20.97
CA THR A 245 -29.05 10.18 -22.19
C THR A 245 -28.54 8.74 -22.14
N LEU A 246 -29.21 7.80 -22.82
CA LEU A 246 -28.77 6.39 -22.90
C LEU A 246 -27.31 6.27 -23.36
N PHE A 247 -26.93 7.09 -24.35
CA PHE A 247 -25.56 7.17 -24.85
C PHE A 247 -24.55 7.49 -23.74
N SER A 248 -24.86 8.45 -22.86
CA SER A 248 -24.00 8.85 -21.74
C SER A 248 -23.75 7.68 -20.77
N ARG A 249 -24.79 6.87 -20.50
CA ARG A 249 -24.68 5.70 -19.62
C ARG A 249 -23.85 4.58 -20.26
N LEU A 250 -24.09 4.28 -21.55
CA LEU A 250 -23.31 3.28 -22.29
C LEU A 250 -21.83 3.69 -22.39
N PHE A 251 -21.57 4.97 -22.65
CA PHE A 251 -20.22 5.51 -22.67
C PHE A 251 -19.54 5.36 -21.31
N ARG A 252 -20.24 5.66 -20.21
CA ARG A 252 -19.71 5.43 -18.84
C ARG A 252 -19.39 3.96 -18.58
N ILE A 253 -20.24 3.03 -19.02
CA ILE A 253 -19.98 1.58 -18.93
C ILE A 253 -18.70 1.22 -19.67
N GLY A 254 -18.52 1.74 -20.89
CA GLY A 254 -17.29 1.56 -21.68
C GLY A 254 -16.04 2.07 -20.94
N ILE A 255 -16.12 3.26 -20.33
CA ILE A 255 -15.04 3.85 -19.53
C ILE A 255 -14.71 2.98 -18.31
N LEU A 256 -15.72 2.49 -17.58
CA LEU A 256 -15.51 1.63 -16.42
C LEU A 256 -14.90 0.27 -16.81
N GLY A 257 -15.36 -0.32 -17.91
CA GLY A 257 -14.79 -1.57 -18.46
C GLY A 257 -13.34 -1.40 -18.92
N ALA A 258 -13.06 -0.35 -19.69
CA ALA A 258 -11.69 0.00 -20.10
C ALA A 258 -10.79 0.29 -18.89
N GLY A 259 -11.33 0.96 -17.86
CA GLY A 259 -10.64 1.18 -16.59
C GLY A 259 -10.29 -0.13 -15.88
N GLY A 260 -11.25 -1.06 -15.75
CA GLY A 260 -11.00 -2.39 -15.17
C GLY A 260 -9.92 -3.19 -15.90
N LEU A 261 -9.96 -3.19 -17.25
CA LEU A 261 -8.92 -3.82 -18.08
C LEU A 261 -7.56 -3.16 -17.88
N THR A 262 -7.51 -1.82 -17.81
CA THR A 262 -6.27 -1.07 -17.56
C THR A 262 -5.65 -1.46 -16.23
N ILE A 263 -6.45 -1.65 -15.18
CA ILE A 263 -5.96 -2.12 -13.87
C ILE A 263 -5.38 -3.52 -13.99
N ALA A 264 -6.06 -4.44 -14.69
CA ALA A 264 -5.60 -5.80 -14.91
C ALA A 264 -4.27 -5.86 -15.70
N LEU A 265 -4.06 -4.93 -16.64
CA LEU A 265 -2.78 -4.80 -17.36
C LEU A 265 -1.59 -4.54 -16.41
N GLY A 266 -1.83 -3.89 -15.27
CA GLY A 266 -0.79 -3.66 -14.26
C GLY A 266 -0.25 -4.95 -13.64
N LEU A 267 -1.06 -6.02 -13.59
CA LEU A 267 -0.60 -7.35 -13.21
C LEU A 267 -0.02 -8.10 -14.42
N ALA A 268 -0.70 -8.04 -15.58
CA ALA A 268 -0.34 -8.84 -16.75
C ALA A 268 0.99 -8.42 -17.39
N LEU A 269 1.31 -7.12 -17.42
CA LEU A 269 2.51 -6.61 -18.09
C LEU A 269 3.82 -7.17 -17.47
N PRO A 270 4.05 -7.10 -16.15
CA PRO A 270 5.21 -7.77 -15.55
C PRO A 270 5.28 -9.27 -15.85
N GLN A 271 4.15 -9.98 -15.87
CA GLN A 271 4.14 -11.42 -16.21
C GLN A 271 4.56 -11.66 -17.65
N ALA A 272 4.13 -10.82 -18.60
CA ALA A 272 4.49 -10.94 -20.01
C ALA A 272 5.98 -10.66 -20.25
N ILE A 273 6.55 -9.66 -19.55
CA ILE A 273 7.99 -9.37 -19.62
C ILE A 273 8.78 -10.57 -19.09
N ALA A 274 8.40 -11.12 -17.93
CA ALA A 274 9.05 -12.29 -17.37
C ALA A 274 8.96 -13.51 -18.28
N TRP A 275 7.78 -13.75 -18.86
CA TRP A 275 7.58 -14.88 -19.78
C TRP A 275 8.51 -14.76 -20.99
N ARG A 276 8.64 -13.58 -21.59
CA ARG A 276 9.57 -13.35 -22.70
C ARG A 276 11.03 -13.61 -22.29
N ASP A 277 11.42 -13.20 -21.09
CA ASP A 277 12.80 -13.26 -20.64
C ASP A 277 13.22 -14.70 -20.20
N TYR A 278 12.29 -15.51 -19.68
CA TYR A 278 12.59 -16.85 -19.11
C TYR A 278 12.03 -18.05 -19.91
N CYS A 279 11.01 -17.86 -20.75
CA CYS A 279 10.37 -18.94 -21.51
C CYS A 279 10.89 -19.02 -22.94
N THR A 280 12.20 -19.26 -23.09
CA THR A 280 12.88 -19.43 -24.38
C THR A 280 12.92 -20.90 -24.82
N ALA A 281 13.27 -21.16 -26.08
CA ALA A 281 13.41 -22.51 -26.61
C ALA A 281 14.46 -23.31 -25.80
N GLY A 282 14.02 -24.37 -25.11
CA GLY A 282 14.85 -25.18 -24.22
C GLY A 282 14.60 -24.95 -22.72
N SER A 283 13.76 -23.98 -22.33
CA SER A 283 13.34 -23.78 -20.94
C SER A 283 12.25 -24.78 -20.54
N ASN A 284 12.56 -25.70 -19.62
CA ASN A 284 11.61 -26.69 -19.07
C ASN A 284 10.84 -26.17 -17.84
N ARG A 285 10.67 -24.84 -17.70
CA ARG A 285 9.99 -24.27 -16.53
C ARG A 285 8.48 -24.50 -16.61
N PRO A 286 7.85 -25.12 -15.58
CA PRO A 286 6.45 -25.57 -15.67
C PRO A 286 5.46 -24.40 -15.78
N TRP A 287 5.82 -23.23 -15.25
CA TRP A 287 4.95 -22.05 -15.28
C TRP A 287 4.85 -21.40 -16.68
N CYS A 288 5.79 -21.70 -17.58
CA CYS A 288 5.75 -21.23 -18.97
C CYS A 288 4.61 -21.88 -19.77
N SER A 289 4.22 -23.11 -19.43
CA SER A 289 3.15 -23.89 -20.09
C SER A 289 1.78 -23.77 -19.43
N ASN A 290 1.69 -23.14 -18.25
CA ASN A 290 0.42 -22.95 -17.55
C ASN A 290 -0.48 -21.94 -18.29
N ILE A 291 -1.80 -22.05 -18.11
CA ILE A 291 -2.79 -21.12 -18.69
C ILE A 291 -3.60 -20.47 -17.56
N PRO A 292 -3.44 -19.16 -17.30
CA PRO A 292 -2.43 -18.26 -17.87
C PRO A 292 -1.01 -18.54 -17.32
N PRO A 293 0.06 -18.25 -18.08
CA PRO A 293 1.42 -18.37 -17.57
C PRO A 293 1.65 -17.31 -16.50
N SER A 294 2.22 -17.70 -15.37
CA SER A 294 2.49 -16.77 -14.27
C SER A 294 3.73 -17.15 -13.48
N ILE A 295 4.78 -16.36 -13.65
CA ILE A 295 5.97 -16.42 -12.79
C ILE A 295 5.62 -16.06 -11.35
N TYR A 296 4.68 -15.13 -11.14
CA TYR A 296 4.32 -14.69 -9.78
C TYR A 296 3.72 -15.84 -8.98
N PHE A 297 2.70 -16.52 -9.50
CA PHE A 297 2.10 -17.66 -8.79
C PHE A 297 3.10 -18.81 -8.61
N TYR A 298 3.95 -19.05 -9.61
CA TYR A 298 5.02 -20.05 -9.48
C TYR A 298 6.01 -19.71 -8.38
N VAL A 299 6.43 -18.45 -8.25
CA VAL A 299 7.35 -18.04 -7.17
C VAL A 299 6.66 -18.13 -5.80
N GLN A 300 5.40 -17.69 -5.70
CA GLN A 300 4.62 -17.82 -4.47
C GLN A 300 4.55 -19.29 -4.02
N ASP A 301 4.22 -20.21 -4.93
CA ASP A 301 4.06 -21.63 -4.63
C ASP A 301 5.41 -22.35 -4.42
N TYR A 302 6.31 -22.30 -5.39
CA TYR A 302 7.53 -23.10 -5.43
C TYR A 302 8.62 -22.59 -4.48
N TYR A 303 8.82 -21.27 -4.39
CA TYR A 303 9.92 -20.70 -3.60
C TYR A 303 9.51 -20.32 -2.19
N TRP A 304 8.27 -19.89 -2.00
CA TRP A 304 7.79 -19.36 -0.73
C TRP A 304 6.72 -20.23 -0.06
N ASP A 305 6.29 -21.33 -0.67
CA ASP A 305 5.25 -22.22 -0.12
C ASP A 305 3.96 -21.49 0.30
N VAL A 306 3.60 -20.45 -0.46
CA VAL A 306 2.37 -19.68 -0.27
C VAL A 306 1.23 -20.43 -0.91
N GLY A 307 0.25 -20.82 -0.09
CA GLY A 307 -0.93 -21.53 -0.54
C GLY A 307 -2.03 -21.52 0.50
N MET A 308 -3.22 -21.95 0.10
CA MET A 308 -4.38 -22.00 0.99
C MET A 308 -4.09 -22.90 2.19
N PHE A 309 -4.17 -22.30 3.39
CA PHE A 309 -3.89 -22.89 4.70
C PHE A 309 -2.48 -23.46 4.92
N ARG A 310 -1.54 -23.32 3.99
CA ARG A 310 -0.17 -23.86 4.16
C ARG A 310 0.57 -23.23 5.33
N TYR A 311 0.26 -21.98 5.64
CA TYR A 311 0.88 -21.27 6.76
C TYR A 311 0.35 -21.68 8.15
N TRP A 312 -0.73 -22.46 8.21
CA TRP A 312 -1.37 -22.90 9.45
C TRP A 312 -0.65 -24.08 10.09
N THR A 313 0.53 -23.79 10.64
CA THR A 313 1.34 -24.76 11.39
C THR A 313 1.54 -24.26 12.83
N LEU A 314 1.69 -25.18 13.79
CA LEU A 314 1.92 -24.83 15.19
C LEU A 314 3.13 -23.90 15.40
N PRO A 315 4.28 -24.06 14.70
CA PRO A 315 5.40 -23.13 14.81
C PRO A 315 5.09 -21.70 14.40
N ASN A 316 4.10 -21.49 13.51
CA ASN A 316 3.75 -20.16 13.00
C ASN A 316 2.77 -19.40 13.91
N VAL A 317 2.22 -20.02 14.96
CA VAL A 317 1.27 -19.38 15.89
C VAL A 317 1.73 -18.01 16.40
N PRO A 318 3.01 -17.80 16.79
CA PRO A 318 3.48 -16.47 17.20
C PRO A 318 3.30 -15.37 16.13
N LEU A 319 3.42 -15.73 14.84
CA LEU A 319 3.29 -14.79 13.73
C LEU A 319 1.81 -14.43 13.49
N PHE A 320 0.89 -15.36 13.71
CA PHE A 320 -0.55 -15.06 13.77
C PHE A 320 -0.89 -14.12 14.93
N LEU A 321 -0.29 -14.33 16.11
CA LEU A 321 -0.49 -13.45 17.25
C LEU A 321 0.06 -12.04 16.99
N LEU A 322 1.20 -11.92 16.29
CA LEU A 322 1.74 -10.63 15.89
C LEU A 322 0.83 -9.89 14.88
N ALA A 323 0.24 -10.63 13.95
CA ALA A 323 -0.67 -10.10 12.94
C ALA A 323 -2.06 -9.73 13.51
N ALA A 324 -2.47 -10.37 14.62
CA ALA A 324 -3.83 -10.31 15.16
C ALA A 324 -4.35 -8.88 15.43
N PRO A 325 -3.60 -7.94 16.01
CA PRO A 325 -4.10 -6.58 16.22
C PRO A 325 -4.47 -5.89 14.92
N MET A 326 -3.64 -6.01 13.88
CA MET A 326 -3.91 -5.40 12.59
C MET A 326 -5.00 -6.11 11.80
N LEU A 327 -5.06 -7.45 11.84
CA LEU A 327 -6.18 -8.20 11.27
C LEU A 327 -7.50 -7.81 11.91
N THR A 328 -7.54 -7.72 13.23
CA THR A 328 -8.73 -7.30 13.98
C THR A 328 -9.18 -5.91 13.54
N LEU A 329 -8.24 -4.96 13.42
CA LEU A 329 -8.55 -3.61 12.96
C LEU A 329 -9.12 -3.59 11.54
N MET A 330 -8.50 -4.30 10.60
CA MET A 330 -8.96 -4.34 9.21
C MET A 330 -10.31 -5.04 9.05
N ILE A 331 -10.55 -6.12 9.80
CA ILE A 331 -11.81 -6.87 9.76
C ILE A 331 -12.93 -6.04 10.40
N VAL A 332 -12.74 -5.54 11.62
CA VAL A 332 -13.78 -4.77 12.33
C VAL A 332 -14.15 -3.50 11.56
N SER A 333 -13.15 -2.76 11.05
CA SER A 333 -13.40 -1.58 10.23
C SER A 333 -14.00 -1.91 8.87
N GLY A 334 -13.63 -3.04 8.25
CA GLY A 334 -14.21 -3.52 7.00
C GLY A 334 -15.69 -3.90 7.16
N VAL A 335 -16.01 -4.68 8.21
CA VAL A 335 -17.38 -5.06 8.55
C VAL A 335 -18.22 -3.82 8.89
N TRP A 336 -17.65 -2.85 9.63
CA TRP A 336 -18.30 -1.56 9.86
C TRP A 336 -18.61 -0.82 8.56
N GLY A 337 -17.64 -0.73 7.65
CA GLY A 337 -17.81 -0.04 6.36
C GLY A 337 -18.87 -0.70 5.46
N ILE A 338 -18.98 -2.03 5.48
CA ILE A 338 -20.00 -2.76 4.71
C ILE A 338 -21.38 -2.65 5.37
N GLY A 339 -21.43 -2.84 6.69
CA GLY A 339 -22.65 -2.99 7.48
C GLY A 339 -23.31 -1.68 7.90
N ILE A 340 -22.73 -0.52 7.59
CA ILE A 340 -23.34 0.76 7.92
C ILE A 340 -24.67 0.92 7.16
N LYS A 341 -25.77 0.96 7.91
CA LYS A 341 -27.12 1.12 7.36
C LYS A 341 -27.42 2.59 7.08
N ASN A 342 -28.28 2.85 6.10
CA ASN A 342 -28.86 4.17 5.84
C ASN A 342 -29.92 4.51 6.90
N THR A 343 -29.55 4.55 8.19
CA THR A 343 -30.39 5.16 9.21
C THR A 343 -30.20 6.68 9.13
N ALA A 344 -31.24 7.37 8.70
CA ALA A 344 -31.35 8.81 8.83
C ALA A 344 -31.50 9.16 10.32
N GLY A 345 -30.66 10.05 10.85
CA GLY A 345 -30.99 10.79 12.07
C GLY A 345 -30.19 10.54 13.36
N THR A 346 -29.10 9.77 13.39
CA THR A 346 -28.35 9.54 14.66
C THR A 346 -26.83 9.67 14.59
N GLN A 347 -26.22 10.00 13.45
CA GLN A 347 -24.77 10.16 13.33
C GLN A 347 -24.36 11.64 13.23
N SER A 348 -23.36 12.04 14.02
CA SER A 348 -22.81 13.40 14.07
C SER A 348 -21.94 13.78 12.86
N ILE A 349 -21.68 12.84 11.94
CA ILE A 349 -20.84 12.99 10.76
C ILE A 349 -21.59 12.33 9.60
N ASP A 350 -21.88 13.09 8.55
CA ASP A 350 -22.52 12.58 7.33
C ASP A 350 -21.44 12.21 6.29
N PHE A 351 -21.64 11.10 5.58
CA PHE A 351 -20.71 10.64 4.55
C PHE A 351 -21.36 9.61 3.63
N ASP A 352 -20.85 9.48 2.40
CA ASP A 352 -21.35 8.50 1.43
C ASP A 352 -21.05 7.05 1.88
N LYS A 353 -22.08 6.42 2.44
CA LYS A 353 -22.08 5.03 2.92
C LYS A 353 -21.87 4.02 1.78
N THR A 354 -22.31 4.33 0.57
CA THR A 354 -22.13 3.46 -0.59
C THR A 354 -20.67 3.47 -1.02
N LEU A 355 -20.04 4.63 -1.08
CA LEU A 355 -18.60 4.76 -1.34
C LEU A 355 -17.77 4.05 -0.26
N LEU A 356 -18.10 4.23 1.03
CA LEU A 356 -17.40 3.55 2.11
C LEU A 356 -17.47 2.03 1.97
N ARG A 357 -18.65 1.48 1.62
CA ARG A 357 -18.83 0.04 1.37
C ARG A 357 -17.92 -0.46 0.24
N LYS A 358 -17.82 0.28 -0.86
CA LYS A 358 -16.94 -0.07 -1.99
C LYS A 358 -15.47 -0.13 -1.55
N LEU A 359 -15.01 0.86 -0.78
CA LEU A 359 -13.62 0.92 -0.31
C LEU A 359 -13.32 -0.10 0.81
N ALA A 360 -14.34 -0.53 1.57
CA ALA A 360 -14.19 -1.51 2.63
C ALA A 360 -13.98 -2.93 2.10
N PHE A 361 -14.53 -3.25 0.92
CA PHE A 361 -14.47 -4.60 0.37
C PHE A 361 -13.05 -5.05 0.01
N PRO A 362 -12.22 -4.28 -0.73
CA PRO A 362 -10.82 -4.63 -0.98
C PRO A 362 -10.02 -4.87 0.30
N GLN A 363 -10.28 -4.07 1.34
CA GLN A 363 -9.62 -4.21 2.64
C GLN A 363 -9.99 -5.54 3.32
N LEU A 364 -11.29 -5.86 3.37
CA LEU A 364 -11.76 -7.10 4.00
C LEU A 364 -11.25 -8.33 3.24
N LEU A 365 -11.28 -8.28 1.91
CA LEU A 365 -10.74 -9.34 1.07
C LEU A 365 -9.23 -9.53 1.32
N LEU A 366 -8.46 -8.46 1.44
CA LEU A 366 -7.05 -8.55 1.81
C LEU A 366 -6.85 -9.23 3.18
N ALA A 367 -7.65 -8.86 4.18
CA ALA A 367 -7.55 -9.44 5.51
C ALA A 367 -7.88 -10.95 5.50
N VAL A 368 -8.90 -11.36 4.73
CA VAL A 368 -9.24 -12.78 4.54
C VAL A 368 -8.11 -13.53 3.84
N MET A 369 -7.56 -12.97 2.75
CA MET A 369 -6.42 -13.57 2.06
C MET A 369 -5.19 -13.66 2.98
N ALA A 370 -4.93 -12.65 3.81
CA ALA A 370 -3.81 -12.69 4.75
C ALA A 370 -3.94 -13.84 5.77
N ILE A 371 -5.16 -14.17 6.19
CA ILE A 371 -5.44 -15.28 7.11
C ILE A 371 -5.35 -16.64 6.40
N VAL A 372 -5.85 -16.72 5.18
CA VAL A 372 -6.05 -18.01 4.49
C VAL A 372 -4.85 -18.40 3.63
N THR A 373 -4.17 -17.45 2.98
CA THR A 373 -3.17 -17.76 1.95
C THR A 373 -1.78 -17.19 2.23
N TYR A 374 -1.66 -15.97 2.76
CA TYR A 374 -0.34 -15.32 2.91
C TYR A 374 0.41 -15.76 4.17
N HIS A 375 1.71 -15.43 4.18
CA HIS A 375 2.48 -15.26 5.41
C HIS A 375 1.84 -14.13 6.24
N VAL A 376 0.99 -14.51 7.19
CA VAL A 376 0.00 -13.64 7.85
C VAL A 376 0.57 -12.33 8.41
N GLN A 377 1.79 -12.34 8.92
CA GLN A 377 2.49 -11.19 9.50
C GLN A 377 2.71 -10.04 8.52
N ILE A 378 2.72 -10.32 7.21
CA ILE A 378 2.86 -9.29 6.17
C ILE A 378 1.76 -8.23 6.26
N ILE A 379 0.60 -8.56 6.84
CA ILE A 379 -0.54 -7.65 7.02
C ILE A 379 -0.17 -6.37 7.75
N THR A 380 0.79 -6.43 8.68
CA THR A 380 1.29 -5.25 9.43
C THR A 380 1.93 -4.21 8.51
N ARG A 381 2.44 -4.65 7.36
CA ARG A 381 3.10 -3.83 6.33
C ARG A 381 2.12 -3.38 5.26
N ILE A 382 1.37 -4.33 4.69
CA ILE A 382 0.51 -4.08 3.51
C ILE A 382 -0.81 -3.39 3.83
N SER A 383 -1.25 -3.41 5.09
CA SER A 383 -2.41 -2.62 5.54
C SER A 383 -2.21 -1.11 5.33
N SER A 384 -0.95 -0.66 5.23
CA SER A 384 -0.59 0.76 5.07
C SER A 384 -1.24 1.42 3.86
N GLY A 385 -1.56 0.65 2.79
CA GLY A 385 -2.18 1.13 1.56
C GLY A 385 -3.71 1.08 1.52
N TYR A 386 -4.41 0.83 2.64
CA TYR A 386 -5.87 0.76 2.70
C TYR A 386 -6.46 1.85 3.60
N MET A 387 -7.45 2.59 3.11
CA MET A 387 -7.93 3.84 3.74
C MET A 387 -8.92 3.60 4.90
N VAL A 388 -9.75 2.56 4.80
CA VAL A 388 -10.96 2.41 5.61
C VAL A 388 -10.66 2.21 7.09
N TRP A 389 -9.64 1.43 7.44
CA TRP A 389 -9.26 1.25 8.83
C TRP A 389 -8.75 2.53 9.47
N TYR A 390 -8.03 3.40 8.73
CA TYR A 390 -7.62 4.71 9.23
C TYR A 390 -8.86 5.58 9.53
N TRP A 391 -9.81 5.62 8.59
CA TRP A 391 -11.05 6.36 8.76
C TRP A 391 -11.87 5.86 9.93
N TRP A 392 -11.95 4.55 10.15
CA TRP A 392 -12.69 3.98 11.27
C TRP A 392 -12.10 4.38 12.62
N VAL A 393 -10.77 4.28 12.78
CA VAL A 393 -10.09 4.71 14.01
C VAL A 393 -10.25 6.22 14.20
N ALA A 394 -10.05 7.02 13.15
CA ALA A 394 -10.21 8.46 13.21
C ALA A 394 -11.64 8.89 13.54
N TYR A 395 -12.65 8.22 12.96
CA TYR A 395 -14.06 8.41 13.25
C TYR A 395 -14.37 8.13 14.72
N LYS A 396 -13.90 7.00 15.26
CA LYS A 396 -14.09 6.66 16.68
C LYS A 396 -13.37 7.64 17.63
N MET A 397 -12.26 8.24 17.20
CA MET A 397 -11.55 9.27 17.96
C MET A 397 -12.18 10.66 17.84
N SER A 398 -12.78 10.99 16.69
CA SER A 398 -13.37 12.31 16.41
C SER A 398 -14.79 12.44 16.96
N ALA A 399 -15.60 11.37 16.92
CA ALA A 399 -17.01 11.35 17.32
C ALA A 399 -17.27 11.40 18.84
N GLY A 400 -16.26 11.65 19.68
CA GLY A 400 -16.37 11.49 21.13
C GLY A 400 -17.27 12.51 21.86
N ARG A 401 -18.48 12.06 22.27
CA ARG A 401 -19.20 12.33 23.56
C ARG A 401 -20.72 12.02 23.48
N ALA A 402 -21.31 11.91 22.29
CA ALA A 402 -22.78 11.83 22.14
C ALA A 402 -23.35 10.41 21.91
N ALA A 403 -22.51 9.38 21.74
CA ALA A 403 -22.97 8.02 21.55
C ALA A 403 -22.14 7.04 22.42
N GLU A 404 -22.84 6.47 23.40
CA GLU A 404 -22.53 5.29 24.23
C GLU A 404 -21.58 5.44 25.43
N GLU A 405 -22.22 5.39 26.60
CA GLU A 405 -21.71 4.77 27.81
C GLU A 405 -21.14 3.36 27.52
N VAL A 406 -20.06 3.02 28.23
CA VAL A 406 -19.44 1.67 28.33
C VAL A 406 -18.42 1.28 27.23
N LYS A 407 -17.14 1.11 27.65
CA LYS A 407 -16.03 0.34 27.03
C LYS A 407 -15.30 0.84 25.75
N GLY A 408 -15.74 1.87 25.03
CA GLY A 408 -15.13 2.26 23.73
C GLY A 408 -13.85 3.13 23.76
N LYS A 409 -13.60 3.90 24.84
CA LYS A 409 -12.48 4.87 24.91
C LYS A 409 -11.10 4.24 25.14
N ASP A 410 -11.05 3.06 25.75
CA ASP A 410 -9.79 2.38 26.04
C ASP A 410 -9.22 1.70 24.79
N TRP A 411 -10.11 1.27 23.88
CA TRP A 411 -9.71 0.58 22.66
C TRP A 411 -8.94 1.47 21.68
N THR A 412 -9.43 2.67 21.37
CA THR A 412 -8.74 3.57 20.42
C THR A 412 -7.37 4.03 20.95
N LYS A 413 -7.26 4.27 22.27
CA LYS A 413 -5.98 4.53 22.92
C LYS A 413 -5.04 3.33 22.84
N PHE A 414 -5.56 2.12 23.05
CA PHE A 414 -4.80 0.89 22.91
C PHE A 414 -4.26 0.73 21.48
N VAL A 415 -5.08 0.98 20.46
CA VAL A 415 -4.67 0.91 19.05
C VAL A 415 -3.52 1.86 18.74
N VAL A 416 -3.63 3.14 19.12
CA VAL A 416 -2.55 4.11 18.88
C VAL A 416 -1.28 3.75 19.65
N ARG A 417 -1.41 3.29 20.91
CA ARG A 417 -0.27 2.81 21.71
C ARG A 417 0.40 1.62 21.04
N TYR A 418 -0.37 0.64 20.57
CA TYR A 418 0.13 -0.50 19.82
C TYR A 418 0.89 -0.05 18.59
N MET A 419 0.32 0.83 17.76
CA MET A 419 0.97 1.33 16.54
C MET A 419 2.32 2.00 16.83
N VAL A 420 2.38 2.87 17.84
CA VAL A 420 3.61 3.59 18.21
C VAL A 420 4.65 2.64 18.80
N LEU A 421 4.27 1.81 19.78
CA LEU A 421 5.19 0.87 20.42
C LEU A 421 5.71 -0.17 19.42
N TYR A 422 4.81 -0.74 18.62
CA TYR A 422 5.18 -1.69 17.58
C TYR A 422 6.10 -1.03 16.55
N GLY A 423 5.81 0.18 16.07
CA GLY A 423 6.69 0.88 15.12
C GLY A 423 8.11 1.12 15.66
N ILE A 424 8.24 1.41 16.95
CA ILE A 424 9.56 1.57 17.62
C ILE A 424 10.29 0.23 17.74
N ILE A 425 9.61 -0.82 18.24
CA ILE A 425 10.18 -2.16 18.41
C ILE A 425 10.57 -2.75 17.06
N GLN A 426 9.65 -2.70 16.09
CA GLN A 426 9.85 -3.10 14.70
C GLN A 426 11.05 -2.38 14.09
N GLY A 427 11.23 -1.09 14.37
CA GLY A 427 12.35 -0.32 13.87
C GLY A 427 13.72 -0.84 14.34
N VAL A 428 13.84 -1.18 15.63
CA VAL A 428 15.07 -1.75 16.20
C VAL A 428 15.33 -3.16 15.66
N LEU A 429 14.29 -4.03 15.63
CA LEU A 429 14.40 -5.38 15.09
C LEU A 429 14.84 -5.35 13.62
N PHE A 430 14.18 -4.51 12.81
CA PHE A 430 14.49 -4.34 11.40
C PHE A 430 15.95 -3.89 11.19
N ALA A 431 16.40 -2.85 11.88
CA ALA A 431 17.76 -2.33 11.75
C ALA A 431 18.85 -3.34 12.20
N GLY A 432 18.50 -4.20 13.15
CA GLY A 432 19.32 -5.31 13.63
C GLY A 432 19.30 -6.56 12.75
N PHE A 433 18.51 -6.58 11.66
CA PHE A 433 18.26 -7.77 10.82
C PHE A 433 17.63 -8.93 11.63
N LEU A 434 16.83 -8.59 12.64
CA LEU A 434 15.98 -9.54 13.36
C LEU A 434 14.58 -9.52 12.75
N PRO A 435 13.83 -10.64 12.78
CA PRO A 435 12.49 -10.73 12.21
C PRO A 435 11.61 -9.61 12.79
N PRO A 436 11.25 -8.60 11.98
CA PRO A 436 10.53 -7.43 12.48
C PRO A 436 9.00 -7.61 12.33
N ALA A 437 8.59 -8.79 11.85
CA ALA A 437 7.24 -9.24 11.55
C ALA A 437 7.15 -10.73 11.86
#